data_AF-A0A9D6YT54-F1
#
_entry.id   AF-A0A9D6YT54-F1
#
_cell.length_a   1.000
_cell.length_b   1.000
_cell.length_c   1.000
_cell.angle_alpha   90.00
_cell.angle_beta   90.00
_cell.angle_gamma   90.00
#
_symmetry.space_group_name_H-M   'P 1'
#
loop_
_entity.id
_entity.type
_entity.pdbx_description
1 polymer ?
#
loop_
_entity_poly.entity_id
_entity_poly.type
_entity_poly.pdbx_seq_one_letter_code
_entity_poly.pdbx_strand_id
1 'polypeptide(L)'
;MNYRHGFHAGNFADVFKHALLVRLLVYLRRKETPFRVIETHAGEGAYDLSADEAERTLEWRGGVGRLADLSGASAEVRALLAPYIDCLGPRDHEGKPALYPGSPAIAQKLMRPQDRAIFCELRPDAFLALRRRFSRDERIKAIHIDGYVGLGAYVPPKERRGLVLIDPPFEREDEFEAAFDALHKSYAKWSSGIYALW
;
A
#
# COMPACT_ATOMS: atom_id res chain seq x y z
N MET A 1 -0.71 19.06 -4.77
CA MET A 1 0.17 17.89 -4.58
C MET A 1 0.86 17.65 -5.91
N ASN A 2 2.17 17.87 -5.99
CA ASN A 2 2.97 17.74 -7.21
C ASN A 2 3.61 16.34 -7.31
N TYR A 3 3.72 15.64 -6.18
CA TYR A 3 4.30 14.33 -6.05
C TYR A 3 3.54 13.33 -6.88
N ARG A 4 4.29 12.57 -7.69
CA ARG A 4 3.80 11.44 -8.45
C ARG A 4 4.60 10.20 -8.09
N HIS A 5 3.92 9.25 -7.48
CA HIS A 5 4.55 8.01 -7.04
C HIS A 5 5.08 7.17 -8.21
N GLY A 6 4.59 7.36 -9.44
CA GLY A 6 5.11 6.69 -10.64
C GLY A 6 6.62 6.87 -10.86
N PHE A 7 7.22 8.00 -10.45
CA PHE A 7 8.68 8.22 -10.52
C PHE A 7 9.48 7.36 -9.53
N HIS A 8 8.84 6.86 -8.48
CA HIS A 8 9.51 6.18 -7.36
C HIS A 8 9.00 4.74 -7.15
N ALA A 9 8.01 4.33 -7.93
CA ALA A 9 7.33 3.05 -7.78
C ALA A 9 8.34 1.89 -7.83
N GLY A 10 8.31 1.06 -6.80
CA GLY A 10 9.17 -0.12 -6.70
C GLY A 10 10.60 0.16 -6.27
N ASN A 11 10.92 1.37 -5.79
CA ASN A 11 12.22 1.66 -5.18
C ASN A 11 12.43 0.88 -3.86
N PHE A 12 13.57 1.09 -3.21
CA PHE A 12 13.93 0.37 -1.98
C PHE A 12 12.96 0.67 -0.81
N ALA A 13 12.41 1.88 -0.73
CA ALA A 13 11.51 2.28 0.33
C ALA A 13 10.15 1.59 0.16
N ASP A 14 9.67 1.50 -1.07
CA ASP A 14 8.52 0.71 -1.46
C ASP A 14 8.70 -0.78 -1.15
N VAL A 15 9.87 -1.35 -1.44
CA VAL A 15 10.19 -2.74 -1.07
C VAL A 15 10.05 -2.97 0.44
N PHE A 16 10.59 -2.06 1.27
CA PHE A 16 10.48 -2.16 2.73
C PHE A 16 9.02 -2.03 3.20
N LYS A 17 8.34 -0.97 2.77
CA LYS A 17 6.94 -0.67 3.11
C LYS A 17 6.02 -1.82 2.73
N HIS A 18 6.14 -2.33 1.51
CA HIS A 18 5.28 -3.40 1.00
C HIS A 18 5.61 -4.76 1.61
N ALA A 19 6.87 -5.06 1.91
CA ALA A 19 7.21 -6.25 2.69
C ALA A 19 6.55 -6.22 4.07
N LEU A 20 6.61 -5.08 4.78
CA LEU A 20 5.93 -4.90 6.07
C LEU A 20 4.40 -5.08 5.91
N LEU A 21 3.78 -4.36 4.98
CA LEU A 21 2.34 -4.43 4.70
C LEU A 21 1.87 -5.87 4.47
N VAL A 22 2.57 -6.61 3.62
CA VAL A 22 2.24 -8.00 3.32
C VAL A 22 2.30 -8.87 4.57
N ARG A 23 3.31 -8.70 5.43
CA ARG A 23 3.42 -9.46 6.68
C ARG A 23 2.28 -9.15 7.64
N LEU A 24 1.87 -7.88 7.75
CA LEU A 24 0.72 -7.47 8.58
C LEU A 24 -0.59 -8.10 8.06
N LEU A 25 -0.81 -8.09 6.75
CA LEU A 25 -2.01 -8.68 6.13
C LEU A 25 -2.03 -10.21 6.26
N VAL A 26 -0.91 -10.89 6.02
CA VAL A 26 -0.78 -12.34 6.22
C VAL A 26 -1.04 -12.72 7.68
N TYR A 27 -0.57 -11.91 8.64
CA TYR A 27 -0.86 -12.12 10.06
C TYR A 27 -2.34 -11.94 10.38
N LEU A 28 -2.99 -10.88 9.89
CA LEU A 28 -4.41 -10.61 10.11
C LEU A 28 -5.33 -11.74 9.62
N ARG A 29 -4.94 -12.41 8.53
CA ARG A 29 -5.65 -13.57 7.95
C ARG A 29 -5.63 -14.83 8.82
N ARG A 30 -4.75 -14.93 9.82
CA ARG A 30 -4.69 -16.11 10.72
C ARG A 30 -5.96 -16.29 11.54
N LYS A 31 -6.80 -15.26 11.67
CA LYS A 31 -8.09 -15.32 12.33
C LYS A 31 -9.22 -15.22 11.31
N GLU A 32 -10.22 -16.08 11.41
CA GLU A 32 -11.35 -16.16 10.47
C GLU A 32 -12.25 -14.92 10.45
N THR A 33 -12.32 -14.19 11.56
CA THR A 33 -13.08 -12.93 11.62
C THR A 33 -12.60 -11.97 10.53
N PRO A 34 -13.49 -11.19 9.89
CA PRO A 34 -13.09 -10.25 8.85
C PRO A 34 -12.22 -9.13 9.43
N PHE A 35 -11.47 -8.47 8.56
CA PHE A 35 -10.75 -7.24 8.88
C PHE A 35 -10.95 -6.19 7.79
N ARG A 36 -10.66 -4.93 8.13
CA ARG A 36 -10.64 -3.82 7.17
C ARG A 36 -9.24 -3.28 6.95
N VAL A 37 -8.88 -3.02 5.70
CA VAL A 37 -7.71 -2.21 5.33
C VAL A 37 -8.19 -0.78 5.10
N ILE A 38 -7.54 0.19 5.73
CA ILE A 38 -7.80 1.62 5.51
C ILE A 38 -6.47 2.23 5.10
N GLU A 39 -6.45 2.91 3.95
CA GLU A 39 -5.26 3.60 3.46
C GLU A 39 -5.60 5.05 3.21
N THR A 40 -4.73 5.94 3.69
CA THR A 40 -4.95 7.39 3.63
C THR A 40 -4.46 8.01 2.33
N HIS A 41 -3.42 7.42 1.72
CA HIS A 41 -2.72 7.95 0.56
C HIS A 41 -2.47 6.81 -0.44
N ALA A 42 -3.53 6.36 -1.10
CA ALA A 42 -3.53 5.12 -1.88
C ALA A 42 -2.83 5.21 -3.24
N GLY A 43 -2.58 6.42 -3.73
CA GLY A 43 -2.02 6.67 -5.05
C GLY A 43 -2.90 6.06 -6.16
N GLU A 44 -2.26 5.54 -7.19
CA GLU A 44 -2.95 4.95 -8.35
C GLU A 44 -3.29 3.47 -8.12
N GLY A 45 -2.72 2.86 -7.08
CA GLY A 45 -2.90 1.46 -6.70
C GLY A 45 -1.97 0.47 -7.42
N ALA A 46 -1.48 0.77 -8.62
CA ALA A 46 -0.43 0.02 -9.31
C ALA A 46 0.16 0.83 -10.47
N TYR A 47 1.42 0.55 -10.82
CA TYR A 47 2.26 1.42 -11.66
C TYR A 47 2.95 0.63 -12.77
N ASP A 48 2.98 1.20 -13.98
CA ASP A 48 3.74 0.65 -15.11
C ASP A 48 5.18 1.13 -15.03
N LEU A 49 6.11 0.21 -14.76
CA LEU A 49 7.54 0.52 -14.65
C LEU A 49 8.22 0.75 -16.01
N SER A 50 7.46 0.70 -17.10
CA SER A 50 7.89 1.07 -18.46
C SER A 50 7.29 2.42 -18.90
N ALA A 51 6.54 3.10 -18.04
CA ALA A 51 6.05 4.45 -18.32
C ALA A 51 7.18 5.49 -18.21
N ASP A 52 7.04 6.61 -18.93
CA ASP A 52 8.01 7.72 -18.96
C ASP A 52 8.47 8.18 -17.56
N GLU A 53 7.56 8.18 -16.58
CA GLU A 53 7.87 8.57 -15.20
C GLU A 53 8.87 7.61 -14.55
N ALA A 54 8.66 6.30 -14.66
CA ALA A 54 9.53 5.27 -14.10
C ALA A 54 10.85 5.15 -14.89
N GLU A 55 10.82 5.37 -16.21
CA GLU A 55 12.02 5.30 -17.07
C GLU A 55 12.99 6.47 -16.84
N ARG A 56 12.52 7.61 -16.34
CA ARG A 56 13.38 8.76 -16.03
C ARG A 56 14.26 8.56 -14.81
N THR A 57 13.82 7.76 -13.84
CA THR A 57 14.55 7.57 -12.57
C THR A 57 15.15 6.18 -12.45
N LEU A 58 14.46 5.16 -12.99
CA LEU A 58 14.84 3.75 -12.92
C LEU A 58 15.06 3.23 -11.49
N GLU A 59 14.47 3.89 -10.48
CA GLU A 59 14.66 3.53 -9.07
C GLU A 59 14.25 2.09 -8.75
N TRP A 60 13.28 1.56 -9.49
CA TRP A 60 12.80 0.19 -9.33
C TRP A 60 13.90 -0.86 -9.52
N ARG A 61 14.94 -0.58 -10.33
CA ARG A 61 16.09 -1.49 -10.53
C ARG A 61 16.88 -1.67 -9.24
N GLY A 62 17.04 -0.61 -8.46
CA GLY A 62 17.69 -0.62 -7.15
C GLY A 62 16.78 -1.15 -6.02
N GLY A 63 15.47 -1.21 -6.26
CA GLY A 63 14.46 -1.76 -5.35
C GLY A 63 13.99 -3.14 -5.78
N VAL A 64 12.78 -3.22 -6.31
CA VAL A 64 12.08 -4.48 -6.64
C VAL A 64 12.83 -5.35 -7.64
N GLY A 65 13.61 -4.75 -8.56
CA GLY A 65 14.45 -5.49 -9.51
C GLY A 65 15.48 -6.39 -8.81
N ARG A 66 16.03 -5.95 -7.67
CA ARG A 66 16.96 -6.75 -6.85
C ARG A 66 16.33 -8.00 -6.23
N LEU A 67 15.00 -8.10 -6.22
CA LEU A 67 14.28 -9.28 -5.73
C LEU A 67 14.19 -10.40 -6.78
N ALA A 68 14.71 -10.21 -8.00
CA ALA A 68 14.82 -11.25 -9.01
C ALA A 68 15.80 -12.34 -8.59
N ASP A 69 16.89 -11.95 -7.94
CA ASP A 69 17.93 -12.85 -7.45
C ASP A 69 18.14 -12.65 -5.94
N LEU A 70 17.70 -13.64 -5.18
CA LEU A 70 17.90 -13.73 -3.73
C LEU A 70 18.82 -14.90 -3.34
N SER A 71 19.68 -15.35 -4.26
CA SER A 71 20.65 -16.42 -4.01
C SER A 71 21.58 -16.08 -2.84
N GLY A 72 22.02 -14.81 -2.74
CA GLY A 72 22.84 -14.30 -1.65
C GLY A 72 22.11 -14.02 -0.34
N ALA A 73 20.78 -14.09 -0.30
CA ALA A 73 20.00 -13.88 0.92
C ALA A 73 19.98 -15.14 1.81
N SER A 74 19.73 -14.99 3.10
CA SER A 74 19.51 -16.14 3.98
C SER A 74 18.15 -16.81 3.72
N ALA A 75 17.96 -18.02 4.22
CA ALA A 75 16.67 -18.72 4.09
C ALA A 75 15.54 -17.95 4.79
N GLU A 76 15.84 -17.33 5.93
CA GLU A 76 14.91 -16.52 6.72
C GLU A 76 14.45 -15.28 5.94
N VAL A 77 15.37 -14.59 5.28
CA VAL A 77 15.03 -13.41 4.44
C VAL A 77 14.16 -13.83 3.26
N ARG A 78 14.50 -14.92 2.57
CA ARG A 78 13.67 -15.46 1.49
C ARG A 78 12.27 -15.82 1.98
N ALA A 79 12.15 -16.49 3.12
CA ALA A 79 10.85 -16.84 3.72
C ALA A 79 10.05 -15.60 4.18
N LEU A 80 10.73 -14.56 4.64
CA LEU A 80 10.10 -13.29 5.02
C LEU A 80 9.50 -12.60 3.79
N LEU A 81 10.26 -12.52 2.70
CA LEU A 81 9.89 -11.82 1.47
C LEU A 81 8.98 -12.62 0.54
N ALA A 82 8.92 -13.96 0.66
CA ALA A 82 8.16 -14.82 -0.25
C ALA A 82 6.72 -14.34 -0.49
N PRO A 83 5.90 -14.01 0.54
CA PRO A 83 4.54 -13.54 0.28
C PRO A 83 4.47 -12.20 -0.46
N TYR A 84 5.48 -11.33 -0.33
CA TYR A 84 5.55 -10.07 -1.07
C TYR A 84 5.95 -10.34 -2.53
N ILE A 85 6.94 -11.21 -2.76
CA ILE A 85 7.33 -11.65 -4.10
C ILE A 85 6.14 -12.29 -4.82
N ASP A 86 5.36 -13.13 -4.13
CA ASP A 86 4.14 -13.71 -4.68
C ASP A 86 3.15 -12.62 -5.11
N CYS A 87 3.07 -11.50 -4.38
CA CYS A 87 2.22 -10.37 -4.75
C CYS A 87 2.67 -9.70 -6.07
N LEU A 88 3.98 -9.57 -6.31
CA LEU A 88 4.55 -9.03 -7.56
C LEU A 88 4.14 -9.84 -8.79
N GLY A 89 3.95 -11.16 -8.64
CA GLY A 89 3.60 -12.05 -9.75
C GLY A 89 4.78 -12.33 -10.68
N PRO A 90 4.50 -12.74 -11.94
CA PRO A 90 5.55 -12.97 -12.95
C PRO A 90 6.38 -11.72 -13.19
N ARG A 91 7.69 -11.91 -13.33
CA ARG A 91 8.68 -10.85 -13.57
C ARG A 91 9.53 -11.22 -14.77
N ASP A 92 10.02 -10.22 -15.49
CA ASP A 92 10.99 -10.43 -16.57
C ASP A 92 12.39 -10.76 -16.01
N HIS A 93 13.35 -10.92 -16.91
CA HIS A 93 14.75 -11.23 -16.58
C HIS A 93 15.46 -10.15 -15.74
N GLU A 94 15.00 -8.89 -15.77
CA GLU A 94 15.51 -7.81 -14.92
C GLU A 94 14.77 -7.73 -13.57
N GLY A 95 13.78 -8.60 -13.34
CA GLY A 95 12.94 -8.57 -12.16
C GLY A 95 11.78 -7.60 -12.21
N LYS A 96 11.50 -6.98 -13.38
CA LYS A 96 10.40 -6.05 -13.54
C LYS A 96 9.07 -6.82 -13.61
N PRO A 97 8.10 -6.57 -12.71
CA PRO A 97 6.75 -7.11 -12.85
C PRO A 97 6.03 -6.46 -14.04
N ALA A 98 5.03 -7.14 -14.59
CA ALA A 98 4.19 -6.58 -15.66
C ALA A 98 3.50 -5.27 -15.25
N LEU A 99 3.13 -5.16 -13.97
CA LEU A 99 2.68 -3.94 -13.32
C LEU A 99 3.16 -4.00 -11.87
N TYR A 100 3.83 -2.96 -11.39
CA TYR A 100 4.25 -2.91 -10.00
C TYR A 100 3.04 -2.67 -9.10
N PRO A 101 2.73 -3.59 -8.17
CA PRO A 101 1.55 -3.44 -7.32
C PRO A 101 1.86 -2.43 -6.20
N GLY A 102 1.10 -1.34 -6.14
CA GLY A 102 1.06 -0.49 -4.96
C GLY A 102 0.34 -1.18 -3.79
N SER A 103 0.36 -0.55 -2.63
CA SER A 103 -0.33 -1.00 -1.41
C SER A 103 -1.80 -1.40 -1.63
N PRO A 104 -2.63 -0.68 -2.43
CA PRO A 104 -3.99 -1.11 -2.74
C PRO A 104 -4.08 -2.45 -3.48
N ALA A 105 -3.23 -2.67 -4.49
CA ALA A 105 -3.22 -3.91 -5.27
C ALA A 105 -2.70 -5.09 -4.44
N ILE A 106 -1.70 -4.85 -3.58
CA ILE A 106 -1.21 -5.83 -2.60
C ILE A 106 -2.35 -6.23 -1.65
N ALA A 107 -3.06 -5.25 -1.08
CA ALA A 107 -4.16 -5.52 -0.17
C ALA A 107 -5.30 -6.27 -0.88
N GLN A 108 -5.67 -5.88 -2.11
CA GLN A 108 -6.68 -6.59 -2.90
C GLN A 108 -6.37 -8.08 -3.04
N LYS A 109 -5.11 -8.41 -3.35
CA LYS A 109 -4.64 -9.78 -3.57
C LYS A 109 -4.62 -10.61 -2.29
N LEU A 110 -4.34 -9.98 -1.15
CA LEU A 110 -4.23 -10.67 0.14
C LEU A 110 -5.54 -10.73 0.93
N MET A 111 -6.48 -9.82 0.70
CA MET A 111 -7.79 -9.84 1.33
C MET A 111 -8.60 -11.07 0.92
N ARG A 112 -9.40 -11.61 1.85
CA ARG A 112 -10.37 -12.68 1.61
C ARG A 112 -11.72 -12.09 1.16
N PRO A 113 -12.70 -12.91 0.74
CA PRO A 113 -14.02 -12.44 0.32
C PRO A 113 -14.78 -11.62 1.39
N GLN A 114 -14.59 -11.96 2.67
CA GLN A 114 -15.23 -11.27 3.80
C GLN A 114 -14.51 -9.99 4.27
N ASP A 115 -13.26 -9.78 3.86
CA ASP A 115 -12.49 -8.60 4.23
C ASP A 115 -12.92 -7.40 3.38
N ARG A 116 -12.62 -6.19 3.84
CA ARG A 116 -12.98 -4.93 3.15
C ARG A 116 -11.80 -3.97 3.09
N ALA A 117 -11.79 -3.09 2.10
CA ALA A 117 -10.83 -1.99 2.04
C ALA A 117 -11.50 -0.64 1.76
N ILE A 118 -10.91 0.40 2.34
CA ILE A 118 -11.14 1.79 1.97
C ILE A 118 -9.79 2.40 1.60
N PHE A 119 -9.72 2.95 0.40
CA PHE A 119 -8.54 3.61 -0.12
C PHE A 119 -8.88 5.07 -0.40
N CYS A 120 -8.27 5.97 0.36
CA CYS A 120 -8.41 7.41 0.18
C CYS A 120 -7.31 7.90 -0.76
N GLU A 121 -7.67 8.78 -1.68
CA GLU A 121 -6.73 9.45 -2.56
C GLU A 121 -7.24 10.86 -2.85
N LEU A 122 -6.40 11.87 -2.69
CA LEU A 122 -6.77 13.28 -2.82
C LEU A 122 -6.54 13.82 -4.24
N ARG A 123 -5.52 13.30 -4.94
CA ARG A 123 -5.14 13.74 -6.29
C ARG A 123 -6.18 13.22 -7.30
N PRO A 124 -6.86 14.09 -8.06
CA PRO A 124 -8.01 13.68 -8.88
C PRO A 124 -7.68 12.63 -9.96
N ASP A 125 -6.55 12.77 -10.65
CA ASP A 125 -6.08 11.84 -11.66
C ASP A 125 -5.74 10.46 -11.06
N ALA A 126 -5.04 10.45 -9.92
CA ALA A 126 -4.70 9.24 -9.18
C ALA A 126 -5.95 8.51 -8.70
N PHE A 127 -6.88 9.24 -8.09
CA PHE A 127 -8.17 8.72 -7.66
C PHE A 127 -8.95 8.10 -8.82
N LEU A 128 -8.97 8.74 -9.99
CA LEU A 128 -9.65 8.18 -11.16
C LEU A 128 -8.98 6.90 -11.67
N ALA A 129 -7.66 6.78 -11.60
CA ALA A 129 -6.95 5.54 -11.90
C ALA A 129 -7.28 4.45 -10.87
N LEU A 130 -7.18 4.77 -9.58
CA LEU A 130 -7.50 3.90 -8.45
C LEU A 130 -8.93 3.35 -8.54
N ARG A 131 -9.92 4.24 -8.75
CA ARG A 131 -11.33 3.88 -8.88
C ARG A 131 -11.57 2.96 -10.08
N ARG A 132 -10.97 3.24 -11.23
CA ARG A 132 -11.12 2.40 -12.44
C ARG A 132 -10.59 1.00 -12.18
N ARG A 133 -9.42 0.88 -11.57
CA ARG A 133 -8.74 -0.39 -11.28
C ARG A 133 -9.52 -1.31 -10.36
N PHE A 134 -10.15 -0.76 -9.33
CA PHE A 134 -10.87 -1.56 -8.34
C PHE A 134 -12.40 -1.57 -8.54
N SER A 135 -12.90 -1.02 -9.64
CA SER A 135 -14.35 -0.86 -9.92
C SER A 135 -15.18 -2.15 -9.89
N ARG A 136 -14.55 -3.31 -10.10
CA ARG A 136 -15.21 -4.63 -10.13
C ARG A 136 -15.11 -5.41 -8.82
N ASP A 137 -14.39 -4.88 -7.83
CA ASP A 137 -14.20 -5.56 -6.55
C ASP A 137 -15.04 -4.88 -5.46
N GLU A 138 -16.21 -5.44 -5.16
CA GLU A 138 -17.15 -4.90 -4.18
C GLU A 138 -16.59 -4.82 -2.75
N ARG A 139 -15.46 -5.49 -2.48
CA ARG A 139 -14.76 -5.41 -1.20
C ARG A 139 -14.07 -4.07 -1.00
N ILE A 140 -13.80 -3.35 -2.09
CA ILE A 140 -12.95 -2.17 -2.12
C ILE A 140 -13.78 -0.91 -2.39
N LYS A 141 -13.52 0.14 -1.62
CA LYS A 141 -14.02 1.49 -1.90
C LYS A 141 -12.87 2.46 -2.08
N ALA A 142 -12.74 3.01 -3.29
CA ALA A 142 -11.91 4.17 -3.54
C ALA A 142 -12.70 5.43 -3.19
N ILE A 143 -12.12 6.33 -2.40
CA ILE A 143 -12.75 7.58 -1.94
C ILE A 143 -11.85 8.76 -2.32
N HIS A 144 -12.44 9.75 -3.00
CA HIS A 144 -11.75 11.02 -3.31
C HIS A 144 -11.85 11.94 -2.09
N ILE A 145 -10.87 11.87 -1.20
CA ILE A 145 -10.86 12.62 0.07
C ILE A 145 -9.43 12.80 0.55
N ASP A 146 -9.21 13.84 1.35
CA ASP A 146 -8.01 13.95 2.18
C ASP A 146 -7.92 12.74 3.13
N GLY A 147 -6.77 12.08 3.12
CA GLY A 147 -6.54 10.85 3.87
C GLY A 147 -6.71 11.00 5.38
N TYR A 148 -6.27 12.12 5.95
CA TYR A 148 -6.39 12.39 7.37
C TYR A 148 -7.84 12.68 7.78
N VAL A 149 -8.58 13.40 6.92
CA VAL A 149 -10.04 13.54 7.08
C VAL A 149 -10.73 12.17 7.00
N GLY A 150 -10.29 11.33 6.06
CA GLY A 150 -10.78 9.96 5.89
C GLY A 150 -10.64 9.10 7.16
N LEU A 151 -9.52 9.22 7.89
CA LEU A 151 -9.35 8.52 9.17
C LEU A 151 -10.45 8.88 10.18
N GLY A 152 -10.83 10.15 10.25
CA GLY A 152 -11.91 10.62 11.11
C GLY A 152 -13.27 9.97 10.81
N ALA A 153 -13.51 9.60 9.56
CA ALA A 153 -14.75 9.01 9.08
C ALA A 153 -14.77 7.47 9.11
N TYR A 154 -13.61 6.82 8.93
CA TYR A 154 -13.52 5.37 8.71
C TYR A 154 -12.94 4.58 9.89
N VAL A 155 -12.39 5.26 10.90
CA VAL A 155 -11.92 4.66 12.15
C VAL A 155 -12.88 4.99 13.30
N PRO A 156 -13.36 3.99 14.08
CA PRO A 156 -13.12 2.55 13.95
C PRO A 156 -13.90 1.91 12.78
N PRO A 157 -13.36 0.84 12.17
CA PRO A 157 -14.09 0.06 11.17
C PRO A 157 -15.20 -0.80 11.82
N LYS A 158 -16.22 -1.15 11.05
CA LYS A 158 -17.32 -2.03 11.51
C LYS A 158 -16.82 -3.39 11.99
N GLU A 159 -15.77 -3.90 11.35
CA GLU A 159 -15.13 -5.18 11.65
C GLU A 159 -14.39 -5.18 13.00
N ARG A 160 -14.11 -4.00 13.58
CA ARG A 160 -13.30 -3.79 14.80
C ARG A 160 -11.93 -4.47 14.78
N ARG A 161 -11.45 -4.80 13.58
CA ARG A 161 -10.19 -5.46 13.26
C ARG A 161 -9.68 -4.93 11.94
N GLY A 162 -8.39 -4.70 11.81
CA GLY A 162 -7.85 -4.14 10.59
C GLY A 162 -6.49 -3.51 10.72
N LEU A 163 -6.08 -2.94 9.60
CA LEU A 163 -4.83 -2.25 9.39
C LEU A 163 -5.15 -0.86 8.83
N VAL A 164 -4.53 0.16 9.40
CA VAL A 164 -4.47 1.51 8.86
C VAL A 164 -3.06 1.75 8.33
N LEU A 165 -2.94 2.08 7.04
CA LEU A 165 -1.69 2.53 6.42
C LEU A 165 -1.75 4.05 6.18
N ILE A 166 -0.75 4.74 6.73
CA ILE A 166 -0.53 6.17 6.58
C ILE A 166 0.78 6.35 5.82
N ASP A 167 0.70 6.88 4.61
CA ASP A 167 1.82 6.91 3.64
C ASP A 167 1.82 8.24 2.86
N PRO A 168 1.90 9.40 3.54
CA PRO A 168 1.82 10.68 2.87
C PRO A 168 3.07 10.94 2.02
N PRO A 169 3.00 11.84 1.03
CA PRO A 169 4.15 12.16 0.20
C PRO A 169 5.16 13.10 0.88
N PHE A 170 4.86 13.62 2.08
CA PHE A 170 5.68 14.60 2.81
C PHE A 170 6.01 15.86 1.99
N GLU A 171 5.04 16.35 1.22
CA GLU A 171 5.19 17.59 0.44
C GLU A 171 4.87 18.85 1.25
N ARG A 172 4.03 18.73 2.28
CA ARG A 172 3.66 19.87 3.13
C ARG A 172 4.69 20.06 4.24
N GLU A 173 4.92 21.32 4.62
CA GLU A 173 5.81 21.65 5.74
C GLU A 173 5.36 21.04 7.07
N ASP A 174 4.04 20.92 7.28
CA ASP A 174 3.41 20.39 8.49
C ASP A 174 3.00 18.90 8.38
N GLU A 175 3.48 18.17 7.35
CA GLU A 175 3.00 16.81 7.08
C GLU A 175 3.35 15.83 8.22
N PHE A 176 4.51 16.00 8.86
CA PHE A 176 4.91 15.15 9.98
C PHE A 176 3.98 15.33 11.18
N GLU A 177 3.71 16.57 11.56
CA GLU A 177 2.78 16.91 12.63
C GLU A 177 1.37 16.43 12.29
N ALA A 178 0.90 16.66 11.07
CA ALA A 178 -0.43 16.22 10.62
C ALA A 178 -0.58 14.69 10.66
N ALA A 179 0.43 13.95 10.19
CA ALA A 179 0.44 12.49 10.22
C ALA A 179 0.42 11.95 11.65
N PHE A 180 1.24 12.53 12.54
CA PHE A 180 1.30 12.14 13.95
C PHE A 180 -0.03 12.42 14.66
N ASP A 181 -0.60 13.60 14.46
CA ASP A 181 -1.88 14.00 15.02
C ASP A 181 -3.02 13.08 14.57
N ALA A 182 -3.04 12.75 13.28
CA ALA A 182 -4.04 11.86 12.71
C ALA A 182 -3.91 10.43 13.27
N LEU A 183 -2.68 9.93 13.42
CA LEU A 183 -2.39 8.65 14.07
C LEU A 183 -2.87 8.65 15.52
N HIS A 184 -2.50 9.67 16.30
CA HIS A 184 -2.87 9.79 17.71
C HIS A 184 -4.39 9.82 17.91
N LYS A 185 -5.09 10.66 17.14
CA LYS A 185 -6.57 10.76 17.18
C LYS A 185 -7.24 9.45 16.76
N SER A 186 -6.68 8.76 15.77
CA SER A 186 -7.22 7.46 15.31
C SER A 186 -7.02 6.37 16.36
N TYR A 187 -5.83 6.29 16.96
CA TYR A 187 -5.53 5.34 18.03
C TYR A 187 -6.40 5.57 19.26
N ALA A 188 -6.63 6.82 19.66
CA ALA A 188 -7.51 7.17 20.77
C ALA A 188 -8.96 6.67 20.54
N LYS A 189 -9.45 6.69 19.29
CA LYS A 189 -10.77 6.15 18.91
C LYS A 189 -10.78 4.63 18.79
N TRP A 190 -9.67 4.03 18.34
CA TRP A 190 -9.57 2.60 18.07
C TRP A 190 -8.17 2.06 18.39
N SER A 191 -7.94 1.78 19.67
CA SER A 191 -6.63 1.37 20.20
C SER A 191 -6.23 -0.07 19.89
N SER A 192 -7.17 -0.88 19.37
CA SER A 192 -6.90 -2.27 18.98
C SER A 192 -6.60 -2.46 17.49
N GLY A 193 -6.60 -1.37 16.70
CA GLY A 193 -6.18 -1.39 15.31
C GLY A 193 -4.67 -1.54 15.16
N ILE A 194 -4.23 -2.10 14.04
CA ILE A 194 -2.82 -2.04 13.63
C ILE A 194 -2.65 -0.75 12.83
N TYR A 195 -1.64 0.05 13.16
CA TYR A 195 -1.30 1.27 12.45
C TYR A 195 0.12 1.17 11.93
N ALA A 196 0.30 1.43 10.65
CA ALA A 196 1.60 1.56 10.00
C ALA A 196 1.69 2.96 9.40
N LEU A 197 2.65 3.76 9.86
CA LEU A 197 2.99 5.06 9.31
C LEU A 197 4.35 4.92 8.62
N TRP A 198 4.37 5.17 7.31
CA TRP A 198 5.59 5.28 6.53
C TRP A 198 6.06 6.73 6.52
#